data_AF-A0A3D3VV42-F1
#
_entry.id   AF-A0A3D3VV42-F1
#
_cell.length_a   1.000
_cell.length_b   1.000
_cell.length_c   1.000
_cell.angle_alpha   90.00
_cell.angle_beta   90.00
_cell.angle_gamma   90.00
#
_symmetry.space_group_name_H-M   'P 1'
#
loop_
_entity.id
_entity.type
_entity.pdbx_description
1 polymer ?
#
loop_
_entity_poly.entity_id
_entity_poly.type
_entity_poly.pdbx_seq_one_letter_code
_entity_poly.pdbx_strand_id
1 'polypeptide(L)'
;AHTASSVLTNLARVFNSAQSGLLEVREVKNILAIAVTSNRGLCGSFNSQMIKKIREELENPEKLKINRKGREKIESKTPNEELRIDFITIGKKGESSIKKFGKEIVASFTELAYLPKIDDVRPMARLVMDDYLAKKYDKVVIFYTDYVSAIKQETKVRQILPISKIDIEKQIAEMDILAKEYGLEEPAIEYKVEPSPKEVLEFILPRLIEMQIYHAILESNASKESARMIAMKNAT
;
A
#
# COMPACT_ATOMS: atom_id res chain seq x y z
N ALA A 1 -17.96 0.73 24.16
CA ALA A 1 -17.54 -0.41 23.33
C ALA A 1 -18.53 -0.67 22.17
N HIS A 2 -19.85 -0.80 22.44
CA HIS A 2 -20.89 -0.89 21.39
C HIS A 2 -20.91 0.26 20.36
N THR A 3 -20.61 1.49 20.78
CA THR A 3 -20.58 2.66 19.89
C THR A 3 -19.46 2.60 18.85
N ALA A 4 -18.32 1.97 19.19
CA ALA A 4 -17.19 1.86 18.26
C ALA A 4 -17.46 0.79 17.18
N SER A 5 -18.01 -0.36 17.59
CA SER A 5 -18.40 -1.43 16.66
C SER A 5 -19.50 -0.96 15.69
N SER A 6 -20.56 -0.29 16.18
CA SER A 6 -21.60 0.27 15.31
C SER A 6 -21.09 1.32 14.32
N VAL A 7 -20.15 2.19 14.74
CA VAL A 7 -19.50 3.14 13.83
C VAL A 7 -18.72 2.41 12.75
N LEU A 8 -17.97 1.35 13.09
CA LEU A 8 -17.22 0.54 12.13
C LEU A 8 -18.13 -0.22 11.15
N THR A 9 -19.23 -0.82 11.64
CA THR A 9 -20.22 -1.49 10.79
C THR A 9 -20.91 -0.50 9.83
N ASN A 10 -21.24 0.70 10.31
CA ASN A 10 -21.83 1.75 9.47
C ASN A 10 -20.81 2.29 8.45
N LEU A 11 -19.54 2.45 8.84
CA LEU A 11 -18.46 2.79 7.91
C LEU A 11 -18.33 1.73 6.82
N ALA A 12 -18.31 0.43 7.17
CA ALA A 12 -18.25 -0.67 6.21
C ALA A 12 -19.42 -0.64 5.20
N ARG A 13 -20.64 -0.32 5.65
CA ARG A 13 -21.80 -0.16 4.76
C ARG A 13 -21.65 1.02 3.80
N VAL A 14 -21.12 2.15 4.27
CA VAL A 14 -20.86 3.32 3.41
C VAL A 14 -19.70 3.07 2.44
N PHE A 15 -18.68 2.32 2.84
CA PHE A 15 -17.66 1.81 1.91
C PHE A 15 -18.26 0.98 0.78
N ASN A 16 -19.33 0.23 1.05
CA ASN A 16 -20.00 -0.57 0.03
C ASN A 16 -20.76 0.27 -0.99
N SER A 17 -21.39 1.38 -0.57
CA SER A 17 -22.10 2.30 -1.46
C SER A 17 -21.20 3.37 -2.10
N ALA A 18 -20.08 3.74 -1.47
CA ALA A 18 -19.14 4.72 -1.99
C ALA A 18 -18.31 4.13 -3.14
N GLN A 19 -18.38 4.78 -4.31
CA GLN A 19 -17.63 4.42 -5.52
C GLN A 19 -16.85 5.62 -6.09
N SER A 20 -16.62 6.66 -5.29
CA SER A 20 -15.99 7.91 -5.71
C SER A 20 -14.67 8.17 -5.00
N GLY A 21 -13.83 9.01 -5.59
CA GLY A 21 -12.58 9.46 -5.00
C GLY A 21 -11.56 8.32 -4.85
N LEU A 22 -10.97 8.17 -3.65
CA LEU A 22 -9.94 7.17 -3.35
C LEU A 22 -10.46 5.71 -3.36
N LEU A 23 -11.78 5.52 -3.43
CA LEU A 23 -12.46 4.22 -3.53
C LEU A 23 -12.95 3.90 -4.95
N GLU A 24 -12.82 4.83 -5.90
CA GLU A 24 -13.25 4.64 -7.29
C GLU A 24 -12.37 3.57 -7.96
N VAL A 25 -12.92 2.38 -8.20
CA VAL A 25 -12.19 1.33 -8.92
C VAL A 25 -12.34 1.53 -10.42
N ARG A 26 -11.21 1.60 -11.14
CA ARG A 26 -11.13 1.84 -12.58
C ARG A 26 -10.40 0.72 -13.31
N GLU A 27 -10.57 0.64 -14.62
CA GLU A 27 -9.71 -0.17 -15.49
C GLU A 27 -8.27 0.35 -15.41
N VAL A 28 -7.28 -0.54 -15.26
CA VAL A 28 -5.90 -0.15 -15.02
C VAL A 28 -5.18 0.18 -16.32
N LYS A 29 -4.85 1.45 -16.58
CA LYS A 29 -4.02 1.86 -17.73
C LYS A 29 -2.72 2.51 -17.29
N ASN A 30 -2.80 3.34 -16.25
CA ASN A 30 -1.66 4.03 -15.66
C ASN A 30 -1.46 3.56 -14.22
N ILE A 31 -0.26 3.07 -13.92
CA ILE A 31 0.11 2.57 -12.59
C ILE A 31 1.19 3.47 -12.00
N LEU A 32 1.01 3.84 -10.74
CA LEU A 32 2.06 4.41 -9.91
C LEU A 32 2.63 3.36 -8.98
N ALA A 33 3.92 3.10 -9.08
CA ALA A 33 4.63 2.12 -8.26
C ALA A 33 5.56 2.82 -7.27
N ILE A 34 5.33 2.65 -5.97
CA ILE A 34 6.25 3.10 -4.92
C ILE A 34 7.28 1.98 -4.70
N ALA A 35 8.55 2.22 -4.97
CA ALA A 35 9.62 1.24 -4.80
C ALA A 35 10.47 1.53 -3.57
N VAL A 36 10.40 0.67 -2.55
CA VAL A 36 11.16 0.80 -1.31
C VAL A 36 12.44 -0.03 -1.37
N THR A 37 13.58 0.66 -1.32
CA THR A 37 14.91 0.08 -1.34
C THR A 37 15.82 0.84 -0.37
N SER A 38 17.10 0.44 -0.27
CA SER A 38 18.06 1.18 0.56
C SER A 38 18.89 2.19 -0.24
N ASN A 39 19.54 3.10 0.48
CA ASN A 39 20.50 4.04 -0.10
C ASN A 39 21.88 3.42 -0.37
N ARG A 40 22.25 2.37 0.38
CA ARG A 40 23.60 1.80 0.40
C ARG A 40 23.59 0.31 0.05
N GLY A 41 24.73 -0.20 -0.42
CA GLY A 41 24.92 -1.65 -0.58
C GLY A 41 25.17 -2.37 0.75
N LEU A 42 25.66 -3.60 0.67
CA LEU A 42 26.11 -4.42 1.81
C LEU A 42 24.99 -4.77 2.81
N CYS A 43 23.76 -4.93 2.32
CA CYS A 43 22.60 -5.40 3.09
C CYS A 43 22.13 -6.78 2.60
N GLY A 44 23.10 -7.67 2.30
CA GLY A 44 22.83 -8.99 1.72
C GLY A 44 22.03 -8.91 0.41
N SER A 45 21.03 -9.77 0.28
CA SER A 45 20.16 -9.89 -0.90
C SER A 45 18.98 -8.91 -0.91
N PHE A 46 18.84 -8.03 0.08
CA PHE A 46 17.67 -7.15 0.24
C PHE A 46 17.35 -6.35 -1.03
N ASN A 47 18.32 -5.58 -1.55
CA ASN A 47 18.09 -4.76 -2.75
C ASN A 47 17.94 -5.62 -4.00
N SER A 48 18.74 -6.68 -4.16
CA SER A 48 18.72 -7.50 -5.38
C SER A 48 17.43 -8.29 -5.52
N GLN A 49 16.88 -8.80 -4.41
CA GLN A 49 15.55 -9.44 -4.41
C GLN A 49 14.45 -8.44 -4.78
N MET A 50 14.48 -7.23 -4.23
CA MET A 50 13.48 -6.20 -4.55
C MET A 50 13.55 -5.79 -6.03
N ILE A 51 14.76 -5.55 -6.55
CA ILE A 51 14.97 -5.21 -7.96
C ILE A 51 14.54 -6.34 -8.88
N LYS A 52 14.80 -7.61 -8.49
CA LYS A 52 14.30 -8.78 -9.21
C LYS A 52 12.77 -8.79 -9.25
N LYS A 53 12.12 -8.57 -8.11
CA LYS A 53 10.66 -8.53 -8.00
C LYS A 53 10.03 -7.43 -8.87
N ILE A 54 10.63 -6.24 -8.88
CA ILE A 54 10.19 -5.14 -9.75
C ILE A 54 10.32 -5.54 -11.21
N ARG A 55 11.46 -6.12 -11.62
CA ARG A 55 11.65 -6.58 -13.00
C ARG A 55 10.62 -7.63 -13.40
N GLU A 56 10.38 -8.63 -12.55
CA GLU A 56 9.39 -9.68 -12.81
C GLU A 56 7.99 -9.12 -13.08
N GLU A 57 7.57 -8.11 -12.31
CA GLU A 57 6.24 -7.47 -12.47
C GLU A 57 6.21 -6.47 -13.64
N LEU A 58 7.36 -5.92 -14.06
CA LEU A 58 7.46 -5.13 -15.30
C LEU A 58 7.39 -6.02 -16.55
N GLU A 59 8.00 -7.20 -16.51
CA GLU A 59 8.00 -8.18 -17.60
C GLU A 59 6.65 -8.92 -17.69
N ASN A 60 5.99 -9.16 -16.54
CA ASN A 60 4.75 -9.93 -16.45
C ASN A 60 3.70 -9.19 -15.58
N PRO A 61 3.11 -8.09 -16.06
CA PRO A 61 2.25 -7.20 -15.26
C PRO A 61 0.82 -7.71 -15.03
N GLU A 62 0.53 -8.99 -15.27
CA GLU A 62 -0.83 -9.56 -15.19
C GLU A 62 -1.53 -9.25 -13.85
N LYS A 63 -0.78 -9.32 -12.74
CA LYS A 63 -1.31 -8.99 -11.40
C LYS A 63 -1.54 -7.49 -11.22
N LEU A 64 -0.70 -6.66 -11.86
CA LEU A 64 -0.84 -5.20 -11.80
C LEU A 64 -2.06 -4.74 -12.60
N LYS A 65 -2.41 -5.41 -13.70
CA LYS A 65 -3.57 -5.10 -14.56
C LYS A 65 -4.93 -5.38 -13.94
N ILE A 66 -4.98 -6.06 -12.80
CA ILE A 66 -6.23 -6.45 -12.15
C ILE A 66 -6.54 -5.49 -11.00
N ASN A 67 -7.66 -4.78 -11.10
CA ASN A 67 -8.31 -4.14 -9.97
C ASN A 67 -9.46 -5.03 -9.45
N ARG A 68 -9.92 -4.80 -8.21
CA ARG A 68 -11.05 -5.54 -7.64
C ARG A 68 -12.11 -4.58 -7.11
N LYS A 69 -13.36 -4.86 -7.46
CA LYS A 69 -14.55 -4.18 -6.93
C LYS A 69 -15.39 -5.20 -6.17
N GLY A 70 -15.17 -5.30 -4.86
CA GLY A 70 -15.70 -6.41 -4.07
C GLY A 70 -15.14 -7.75 -4.56
N ARG A 71 -16.03 -8.68 -4.96
CA ARG A 71 -15.62 -9.99 -5.50
C ARG A 71 -15.30 -9.96 -7.00
N GLU A 72 -15.69 -8.91 -7.70
CA GLU A 72 -15.48 -8.77 -9.14
C GLU A 72 -14.04 -8.35 -9.44
N LYS A 73 -13.42 -9.01 -10.42
CA LYS A 73 -12.12 -8.62 -10.97
C LYS A 73 -12.34 -7.76 -12.20
N ILE A 74 -11.72 -6.59 -12.21
CA ILE A 74 -11.66 -5.69 -13.36
C ILE A 74 -10.27 -5.83 -13.95
N GLU A 75 -10.16 -6.60 -15.02
CA GLU A 75 -8.91 -6.82 -15.74
C GLU A 75 -8.77 -5.80 -16.86
N SER A 76 -7.59 -5.19 -16.95
CA SER A 76 -7.29 -4.24 -18.01
C SER A 76 -7.14 -4.94 -19.36
N LYS A 77 -7.82 -4.40 -20.37
CA LYS A 77 -7.67 -4.82 -21.77
C LYS A 77 -6.48 -4.18 -22.45
N THR A 78 -5.79 -3.26 -21.77
CA THR A 78 -4.62 -2.57 -22.30
C THR A 78 -3.50 -3.58 -22.56
N PRO A 79 -2.89 -3.58 -23.77
CA PRO A 79 -1.69 -4.38 -24.05
C PRO A 79 -0.57 -4.07 -23.06
N ASN A 80 0.32 -5.05 -22.81
CA ASN A 80 1.37 -4.90 -21.81
C ASN A 80 2.37 -3.79 -22.20
N GLU A 81 2.56 -3.56 -23.49
CA GLU A 81 3.44 -2.55 -24.07
C GLU A 81 2.89 -1.12 -23.90
N GLU A 82 1.57 -0.97 -23.83
CA GLU A 82 0.88 0.31 -23.64
C GLU A 82 0.63 0.64 -22.16
N LEU A 83 0.87 -0.32 -21.27
CA LEU A 83 0.70 -0.15 -19.83
C LEU A 83 1.76 0.80 -19.28
N ARG A 84 1.34 1.99 -18.84
CA ARG A 84 2.23 2.97 -18.25
C ARG A 84 2.48 2.63 -16.78
N ILE A 85 3.75 2.47 -16.41
CA ILE A 85 4.17 2.23 -15.03
C ILE A 85 5.24 3.27 -14.67
N ASP A 86 4.83 4.25 -13.88
CA ASP A 86 5.70 5.30 -13.35
C ASP A 86 6.06 4.98 -11.89
N PHE A 87 7.17 5.53 -11.41
CA PHE A 87 7.70 5.20 -10.09
C PHE A 87 7.84 6.40 -9.16
N ILE A 88 7.53 6.18 -7.89
CA ILE A 88 8.09 6.94 -6.77
C ILE A 88 9.16 6.06 -6.13
N THR A 89 10.33 6.60 -5.85
CA THR A 89 11.44 5.80 -5.30
C THR A 89 11.79 6.21 -3.89
N ILE A 90 11.91 5.22 -3.00
CA ILE A 90 12.53 5.36 -1.69
C ILE A 90 13.83 4.57 -1.74
N GLY A 91 14.94 5.28 -1.58
CA GLY A 91 16.28 4.70 -1.63
C GLY A 91 16.95 4.75 -3.01
N LYS A 92 18.24 5.10 -3.01
CA LYS A 92 19.06 5.30 -4.22
C LYS A 92 19.26 4.04 -5.07
N LYS A 93 19.20 2.83 -4.47
CA LYS A 93 19.45 1.57 -5.20
C LYS A 93 18.29 1.23 -6.15
N GLY A 94 17.05 1.42 -5.69
CA GLY A 94 15.85 1.31 -6.52
C GLY A 94 15.85 2.35 -7.64
N GLU A 95 16.09 3.62 -7.30
CA GLU A 95 16.17 4.73 -8.27
C GLU A 95 17.14 4.43 -9.42
N SER A 96 18.36 4.00 -9.08
CA SER A 96 19.37 3.64 -10.07
C SER A 96 18.95 2.47 -10.98
N SER A 97 18.16 1.54 -10.47
CA SER A 97 17.73 0.35 -11.21
C SER A 97 16.54 0.65 -12.12
N ILE A 98 15.59 1.45 -11.63
CA ILE A 98 14.40 1.89 -12.38
C ILE A 98 14.82 2.76 -13.58
N LYS A 99 15.80 3.65 -13.40
CA LYS A 99 16.41 4.40 -14.52
C LYS A 99 16.98 3.48 -15.60
N LYS A 100 17.66 2.40 -15.21
CA LYS A 100 18.19 1.40 -16.15
C LYS A 100 17.11 0.58 -16.85
N PHE A 101 15.93 0.45 -16.24
CA PHE A 101 14.76 -0.16 -16.88
C PHE A 101 14.03 0.79 -17.83
N GLY A 102 14.49 2.04 -17.98
CA GLY A 102 13.87 3.04 -18.85
C GLY A 102 12.48 3.48 -18.38
N LYS A 103 12.21 3.41 -17.07
CA LYS A 103 10.94 3.82 -16.48
C LYS A 103 11.03 5.21 -15.86
N GLU A 104 9.91 5.93 -15.90
CA GLU A 104 9.80 7.28 -15.38
C GLU A 104 9.78 7.30 -13.84
N ILE A 105 10.48 8.26 -13.23
CA ILE A 105 10.50 8.48 -11.78
C ILE A 105 9.92 9.85 -11.50
N VAL A 106 8.68 9.88 -11.00
CA VAL A 106 7.94 11.13 -10.78
C VAL A 106 8.34 11.85 -9.50
N ALA A 107 8.88 11.12 -8.52
CA ALA A 107 9.45 11.68 -7.29
C ALA A 107 10.42 10.70 -6.62
N SER A 108 11.37 11.22 -5.85
CA SER A 108 12.33 10.44 -5.06
C SER A 108 12.39 10.96 -3.62
N PHE A 109 12.30 10.05 -2.66
CA PHE A 109 12.26 10.32 -1.21
C PHE A 109 13.34 9.48 -0.51
N THR A 110 14.61 9.83 -0.72
CA THR A 110 15.75 9.01 -0.25
C THR A 110 15.92 9.01 1.27
N GLU A 111 15.43 10.04 1.95
CA GLU A 111 15.43 10.23 3.39
C GLU A 111 14.53 9.22 4.12
N LEU A 112 13.43 8.77 3.50
CA LEU A 112 12.52 7.78 4.08
C LEU A 112 13.15 6.39 4.24
N ALA A 113 14.30 6.14 3.61
CA ALA A 113 15.05 4.90 3.75
C ALA A 113 15.79 4.78 5.10
N TYR A 114 15.64 5.74 6.02
CA TYR A 114 16.26 5.70 7.34
C TYR A 114 15.36 6.29 8.44
N LEU A 115 14.68 5.40 9.19
CA LEU A 115 13.89 5.73 10.40
C LEU A 115 12.97 6.95 10.24
N PRO A 116 12.05 6.95 9.26
CA PRO A 116 11.12 8.06 9.09
C PRO A 116 10.13 8.12 10.24
N LYS A 117 9.62 9.33 10.50
CA LYS A 117 8.37 9.55 11.23
C LYS A 117 7.22 9.55 10.23
N ILE A 118 6.00 9.40 10.74
CA ILE A 118 4.81 9.44 9.89
C ILE A 118 4.65 10.78 9.16
N ASP A 119 5.14 11.88 9.76
CA ASP A 119 5.09 13.22 9.17
C ASP A 119 5.96 13.35 7.93
N ASP A 120 7.07 12.61 7.88
CA ASP A 120 7.97 12.59 6.72
C ASP A 120 7.33 11.88 5.52
N VAL A 121 6.37 10.96 5.75
CA VAL A 121 5.66 10.21 4.71
C VAL A 121 4.50 11.01 4.11
N ARG A 122 3.92 11.96 4.86
CA ARG A 122 2.73 12.71 4.42
C ARG A 122 2.89 13.40 3.06
N PRO A 123 4.02 14.05 2.71
CA PRO A 123 4.18 14.65 1.38
C PRO A 123 4.04 13.65 0.24
N MET A 124 4.66 12.47 0.37
CA MET A 124 4.55 11.40 -0.61
C MET A 124 3.13 10.83 -0.68
N ALA A 125 2.49 10.60 0.48
CA ALA A 125 1.11 10.10 0.52
C ALA A 125 0.13 11.09 -0.12
N ARG A 126 0.31 12.40 0.09
CA ARG A 126 -0.49 13.45 -0.57
C ARG A 126 -0.32 13.41 -2.08
N LEU A 127 0.93 13.39 -2.57
CA LEU A 127 1.21 13.26 -4.01
C LEU A 127 0.49 12.05 -4.63
N VAL A 128 0.57 10.90 -3.96
CA VAL A 128 -0.10 9.66 -4.37
C VAL A 128 -1.61 9.82 -4.44
N MET A 129 -2.23 10.43 -3.43
CA MET A 129 -3.67 10.65 -3.37
C MET A 129 -4.13 11.67 -4.43
N ASP A 130 -3.42 12.78 -4.57
CA ASP A 130 -3.74 13.86 -5.50
C ASP A 130 -3.66 13.35 -6.95
N ASP A 131 -2.60 12.64 -7.31
CA ASP A 131 -2.45 12.05 -8.65
C ASP A 131 -3.54 10.99 -8.94
N TYR A 132 -3.98 10.23 -7.92
CA TYR A 132 -5.07 9.28 -8.07
C TYR A 132 -6.43 9.95 -8.27
N LEU A 133 -6.72 10.99 -7.46
CA LEU A 133 -7.95 11.79 -7.54
C LEU A 133 -8.04 12.55 -8.86
N ALA A 134 -6.90 13.04 -9.36
CA ALA A 134 -6.77 13.67 -10.68
C ALA A 134 -6.89 12.68 -11.86
N LYS A 135 -7.11 11.38 -11.58
CA LYS A 135 -7.20 10.31 -12.57
C LYS A 135 -5.94 10.14 -13.44
N LYS A 136 -4.78 10.59 -12.93
CA LYS A 136 -3.48 10.38 -13.59
C LYS A 136 -3.04 8.92 -13.48
N TYR A 137 -3.37 8.26 -12.37
CA TYR A 137 -3.14 6.83 -12.16
C TYR A 137 -4.41 6.11 -11.77
N ASP A 138 -4.62 4.91 -12.30
CA ASP A 138 -5.77 4.04 -12.04
C ASP A 138 -5.53 3.06 -10.90
N LYS A 139 -4.24 2.85 -10.59
CA LYS A 139 -3.79 1.95 -9.53
C LYS A 139 -2.47 2.45 -8.94
N VAL A 140 -2.36 2.35 -7.62
CA VAL A 140 -1.11 2.62 -6.90
C VAL A 140 -0.71 1.39 -6.12
N VAL A 141 0.53 0.96 -6.30
CA VAL A 141 1.11 -0.19 -5.60
C VAL A 141 2.40 0.20 -4.89
N ILE A 142 2.73 -0.52 -3.83
CA ILE A 142 4.01 -0.40 -3.13
C ILE A 142 4.77 -1.73 -3.20
N PHE A 143 6.00 -1.66 -3.67
CA PHE A 143 6.99 -2.71 -3.66
C PHE A 143 7.84 -2.53 -2.41
N TYR A 144 7.72 -3.47 -1.47
CA TYR A 144 8.37 -3.37 -0.17
C TYR A 144 8.79 -4.76 0.33
N THR A 145 9.72 -4.80 1.25
CA THR A 145 10.17 -6.05 1.85
C THR A 145 9.51 -6.23 3.20
N ASP A 146 8.68 -7.26 3.32
CA ASP A 146 8.01 -7.63 4.54
C ASP A 146 8.96 -8.31 5.52
N TYR A 147 8.90 -7.86 6.77
CA TYR A 147 9.72 -8.38 7.85
C TYR A 147 9.02 -9.57 8.50
N VAL A 148 9.39 -10.79 8.12
CA VAL A 148 8.84 -12.00 8.73
C VAL A 148 9.66 -12.41 9.95
N SER A 149 10.98 -12.43 9.82
CA SER A 149 11.90 -12.69 10.93
C SER A 149 13.30 -12.15 10.62
N ALA A 150 14.22 -12.26 11.59
CA ALA A 150 15.61 -11.88 11.39
C ALA A 150 16.25 -12.59 10.18
N ILE A 151 15.84 -13.83 9.90
CA ILE A 151 16.40 -14.66 8.82
C ILE A 151 15.54 -14.59 7.54
N LYS A 152 14.22 -14.48 7.69
CA LYS A 152 13.28 -14.54 6.56
C LYS A 152 12.72 -13.15 6.26
N GLN A 153 12.99 -12.67 5.05
CA GLN A 153 12.40 -11.46 4.49
C GLN A 153 11.73 -11.80 3.16
N GLU A 154 10.57 -11.20 2.89
CA GLU A 154 9.79 -11.49 1.68
C GLU A 154 9.50 -10.21 0.91
N THR A 155 9.88 -10.16 -0.37
CA THR A 155 9.49 -9.04 -1.23
C THR A 155 8.03 -9.16 -1.64
N LYS A 156 7.25 -8.11 -1.37
CA LYS A 156 5.80 -8.06 -1.62
C LYS A 156 5.45 -6.87 -2.50
N VAL A 157 4.34 -7.04 -3.22
CA VAL A 157 3.66 -5.97 -3.94
C VAL A 157 2.29 -5.83 -3.33
N ARG A 158 2.01 -4.68 -2.75
CA ARG A 158 0.72 -4.38 -2.11
C ARG A 158 0.04 -3.24 -2.83
N GLN A 159 -1.26 -3.36 -3.05
CA GLN A 159 -2.08 -2.27 -3.56
C GLN A 159 -2.34 -1.25 -2.44
N ILE A 160 -2.10 0.02 -2.74
CA ILE A 160 -2.41 1.16 -1.86
C ILE A 160 -3.71 1.83 -2.32
N LEU A 161 -3.85 2.07 -3.63
CA LEU A 161 -5.05 2.63 -4.23
C LEU A 161 -5.48 1.84 -5.48
N PRO A 162 -6.80 1.71 -5.74
CA PRO A 162 -7.89 2.04 -4.83
C PRO A 162 -7.81 1.18 -3.55
N ILE A 163 -8.34 1.66 -2.43
CA ILE A 163 -8.29 0.87 -1.20
C ILE A 163 -9.16 -0.39 -1.37
N SER A 164 -8.56 -1.55 -1.12
CA SER A 164 -9.22 -2.85 -1.23
C SER A 164 -10.29 -2.99 -0.15
N LYS A 165 -11.56 -3.10 -0.58
CA LYS A 165 -12.71 -3.37 0.30
C LYS A 165 -12.50 -4.64 1.13
N ILE A 166 -11.90 -5.67 0.53
CA ILE A 166 -11.65 -6.97 1.19
C ILE A 166 -10.64 -6.83 2.33
N ASP A 167 -9.63 -5.98 2.19
CA ASP A 167 -8.61 -5.83 3.24
C ASP A 167 -9.17 -5.06 4.44
N ILE A 168 -10.07 -4.10 4.19
CA ILE A 168 -10.82 -3.42 5.24
C ILE A 168 -11.85 -4.36 5.87
N GLU A 169 -12.63 -5.09 5.08
CA GLU A 169 -13.62 -6.06 5.58
C GLU A 169 -12.97 -7.16 6.42
N LYS A 170 -11.77 -7.64 6.05
CA LYS A 170 -11.00 -8.58 6.88
C LYS A 170 -10.57 -7.97 8.20
N GLN A 171 -10.04 -6.74 8.19
CA GLN A 171 -9.67 -6.04 9.43
C GLN A 171 -10.87 -5.78 10.33
N ILE A 172 -12.02 -5.42 9.75
CA ILE A 172 -13.27 -5.23 10.48
C ILE A 172 -13.81 -6.57 11.00
N ALA A 173 -13.78 -7.63 10.21
CA ALA A 173 -14.22 -8.97 10.63
C ALA A 173 -13.33 -9.54 11.75
N GLU A 174 -12.02 -9.33 11.70
CA GLU A 174 -11.10 -9.67 12.78
C GLU A 174 -11.43 -8.90 14.07
N MET A 175 -11.81 -7.62 13.96
CA MET A 175 -12.29 -6.82 15.08
C MET A 175 -13.67 -7.22 15.59
N ASP A 176 -14.59 -7.67 14.72
CA ASP A 176 -15.92 -8.17 15.11
C ASP A 176 -15.85 -9.53 15.80
N ILE A 177 -14.92 -10.40 15.38
CA ILE A 177 -14.61 -11.65 16.09
C ILE A 177 -14.11 -11.32 17.50
N LEU A 178 -13.19 -10.35 17.60
CA LEU A 178 -12.66 -9.88 18.89
C LEU A 178 -13.77 -9.26 19.75
N ALA A 179 -14.67 -8.47 19.17
CA ALA A 179 -15.79 -7.84 19.87
C ALA A 179 -16.78 -8.89 20.42
N LYS A 180 -17.07 -9.94 19.66
CA LYS A 180 -17.89 -11.07 20.10
C LYS A 180 -17.23 -11.87 21.22
N GLU A 181 -15.90 -12.04 21.15
CA GLU A 181 -15.11 -12.67 22.22
C GLU A 181 -15.16 -11.86 23.52
N TYR A 182 -15.25 -10.53 23.44
CA TYR A 182 -15.46 -9.64 24.58
C TYR A 182 -16.94 -9.40 24.96
N GLY A 183 -17.89 -10.14 24.38
CA GLY A 183 -19.32 -10.07 24.75
C GLY A 183 -20.03 -8.78 24.32
N LEU A 184 -19.56 -8.11 23.26
CA LEU A 184 -20.18 -6.91 22.71
C LEU A 184 -21.22 -7.29 21.66
N GLU A 185 -22.52 -7.22 22.00
CA GLU A 185 -23.63 -7.47 21.05
C GLU A 185 -23.77 -6.38 19.96
N GLU A 186 -24.35 -6.75 18.82
CA GLU A 186 -24.73 -5.78 17.77
C GLU A 186 -25.85 -4.86 18.31
N PRO A 187 -25.70 -3.52 18.28
CA PRO A 187 -26.72 -2.64 18.84
C PRO A 187 -27.98 -2.63 17.96
N ALA A 188 -29.13 -2.82 18.60
CA ALA A 188 -30.46 -2.89 17.98
C ALA A 188 -31.03 -1.54 17.48
N ILE A 189 -30.27 -0.44 17.60
CA ILE A 189 -30.74 0.92 17.32
C ILE A 189 -29.78 1.60 16.35
N GLU A 190 -30.32 2.08 15.23
CA GLU A 190 -29.61 2.87 14.23
C GLU A 190 -29.46 4.31 14.75
N TYR A 191 -28.31 4.61 15.38
CA TYR A 191 -28.02 5.94 15.89
C TYR A 191 -27.71 6.92 14.75
N LYS A 192 -28.30 8.13 14.81
CA LYS A 192 -27.88 9.26 13.99
C LYS A 192 -26.56 9.81 14.53
N VAL A 193 -25.44 9.36 13.98
CA VAL A 193 -24.10 9.82 14.35
C VAL A 193 -23.75 11.04 13.50
N GLU A 194 -23.33 12.13 14.16
CA GLU A 194 -22.73 13.30 13.52
C GLU A 194 -21.21 13.31 13.81
N PRO A 195 -20.34 13.53 12.81
CA PRO A 195 -20.65 13.74 11.39
C PRO A 195 -21.13 12.44 10.70
N SER A 196 -21.72 12.57 9.51
CA SER A 196 -22.26 11.42 8.77
C SER A 196 -21.16 10.38 8.50
N PRO A 197 -21.49 9.08 8.39
CA PRO A 197 -20.48 8.06 8.13
C PRO A 197 -19.67 8.30 6.84
N LYS A 198 -20.24 9.00 5.86
CA LYS A 198 -19.53 9.43 4.64
C LYS A 198 -18.46 10.49 4.94
N GLU A 199 -18.79 11.50 5.76
CA GLU A 199 -17.83 12.54 6.17
C GLU A 199 -16.72 11.96 7.06
N VAL A 200 -17.07 11.05 7.97
CA VAL A 200 -16.09 10.31 8.78
C VAL A 200 -15.15 9.52 7.87
N LEU A 201 -15.70 8.86 6.86
CA LEU A 201 -14.93 8.08 5.90
C LEU A 201 -13.95 8.95 5.11
N GLU A 202 -14.39 10.09 4.60
CA GLU A 202 -13.54 11.05 3.88
C GLU A 202 -12.40 11.58 4.76
N PHE A 203 -12.59 11.68 6.08
CA PHE A 203 -11.54 12.05 7.01
C PHE A 203 -10.55 10.91 7.33
N ILE A 204 -11.04 9.67 7.43
CA ILE A 204 -10.22 8.51 7.82
C ILE A 204 -9.39 7.97 6.63
N LEU A 205 -9.93 8.00 5.41
CA LEU A 205 -9.27 7.41 4.23
C LEU A 205 -7.85 7.93 3.98
N PRO A 206 -7.59 9.26 3.98
CA PRO A 206 -6.24 9.77 3.80
C PRO A 206 -5.28 9.25 4.87
N ARG A 207 -5.75 9.20 6.13
CA ARG A 207 -4.93 8.73 7.25
C ARG A 207 -4.60 7.25 7.16
N LEU A 208 -5.54 6.44 6.67
CA LEU A 208 -5.33 5.02 6.43
C LEU A 208 -4.24 4.80 5.37
N ILE A 209 -4.27 5.58 4.27
CA ILE A 209 -3.28 5.49 3.19
C ILE A 209 -1.89 5.88 3.70
N GLU A 210 -1.79 7.01 4.40
CA GLU A 210 -0.55 7.44 5.05
C GLU A 210 0.02 6.32 5.94
N MET A 211 -0.82 5.71 6.76
CA MET A 211 -0.41 4.64 7.67
C MET A 211 0.02 3.37 6.94
N GLN A 212 -0.65 2.97 5.86
CA GLN A 212 -0.26 1.80 5.08
C GLN A 212 1.10 1.99 4.41
N ILE A 213 1.34 3.15 3.81
CA ILE A 213 2.62 3.49 3.19
C ILE A 213 3.72 3.54 4.27
N TYR A 214 3.45 4.21 5.39
CA TYR A 214 4.39 4.30 6.51
C TYR A 214 4.77 2.93 7.05
N HIS A 215 3.79 2.04 7.26
CA HIS A 215 4.01 0.67 7.71
C HIS A 215 4.92 -0.12 6.78
N ALA A 216 4.66 -0.09 5.47
CA ALA A 216 5.47 -0.78 4.46
C ALA A 216 6.93 -0.28 4.43
N ILE A 217 7.15 1.02 4.69
CA ILE A 217 8.49 1.61 4.81
C ILE A 217 9.18 1.11 6.07
N LEU A 218 8.47 1.04 7.21
CA LEU A 218 9.02 0.50 8.45
C LEU A 218 9.40 -0.98 8.33
N GLU A 219 8.52 -1.81 7.75
CA GLU A 219 8.78 -3.23 7.49
C GLU A 219 10.03 -3.41 6.60
N SER A 220 10.16 -2.59 5.56
CA SER A 220 11.34 -2.61 4.69
C SER A 220 12.61 -2.18 5.41
N ASN A 221 12.52 -1.17 6.27
CA ASN A 221 13.66 -0.70 7.05
C ASN A 221 14.13 -1.74 8.07
N ALA A 222 13.19 -2.42 8.75
CA ALA A 222 13.51 -3.53 9.65
C ALA A 222 14.18 -4.68 8.89
N SER A 223 13.58 -5.10 7.76
CA SER A 223 14.12 -6.14 6.88
C SER A 223 15.54 -5.82 6.38
N LYS A 224 15.79 -4.55 6.02
CA LYS A 224 17.10 -4.06 5.59
C LYS A 224 18.14 -4.20 6.70
N GLU A 225 17.83 -3.79 7.92
CA GLU A 225 18.78 -3.90 9.04
C GLU A 225 19.06 -5.36 9.41
N SER A 226 18.03 -6.23 9.41
CA SER A 226 18.23 -7.67 9.63
C SER A 226 19.09 -8.32 8.55
N ALA A 227 18.81 -8.06 7.27
CA ALA A 227 19.61 -8.58 6.16
C ALA A 227 21.07 -8.08 6.22
N ARG A 228 21.28 -6.84 6.67
CA ARG A 228 22.62 -6.28 6.88
C ARG A 228 23.36 -6.96 8.02
N MET A 229 22.72 -7.16 9.16
CA MET A 229 23.32 -7.88 10.30
C MET A 229 23.74 -9.30 9.91
N ILE A 230 22.90 -10.03 9.18
CA ILE A 230 23.22 -11.38 8.70
C ILE A 230 24.37 -11.36 7.69
N ALA A 231 24.33 -10.45 6.72
CA ALA A 231 25.39 -10.33 5.72
C ALA A 231 26.75 -10.02 6.35
N MET A 232 26.77 -9.18 7.39
CA MET A 232 27.98 -8.89 8.16
C MET A 232 28.46 -10.11 8.93
N LYS A 233 27.56 -10.82 9.64
CA LYS A 233 27.91 -12.04 10.40
C LYS A 233 28.48 -13.14 9.50
N ASN A 234 27.98 -13.28 8.27
CA ASN A 234 28.47 -14.30 7.33
C ASN A 234 29.81 -13.90 6.67
N ALA A 235 30.20 -12.62 6.75
CA ALA A 235 31.44 -12.11 6.19
C ALA A 235 32.60 -12.06 7.23
N THR A 236 32.33 -12.42 8.48
CA THR A 236 33.28 -12.51 9.60
C THR A 236 33.39 -13.93 10.10
#